data_AF-A0A175QWS2-F1
#
_entry.id   AF-A0A175QWS2-F1
#
_cell.length_a   1.000
_cell.length_b   1.000
_cell.length_c   1.000
_cell.angle_alpha   90.00
_cell.angle_beta   90.00
_cell.angle_gamma   90.00
#
_symmetry.space_group_name_H-M   'P 1'
#
loop_
_entity.id
_entity.type
_entity.pdbx_description
1 polymer ?
#
loop_
_entity_poly.entity_id
_entity_poly.type
_entity_poly.pdbx_seq_one_letter_code
_entity_poly.pdbx_strand_id
1 'polypeptide(L)'
;RWPVTSLTRHEASGTFIATMRGRAKGSDGRERTGVYVATSPDLVHWAGPALLMEAPLFGSCDASDAISYPALIDPDSTDRNFGTVGDHPALTFVRADTDGCTVTPDRDIVLKRVRIDPTSASARRSSR
;
A
#
# COMPACT_ATOMS: atom_id res chain seq x y z
N ARG A 1 -7.35 -9.07 8.78
CA ARG A 1 -6.27 -9.78 8.04
C ARG A 1 -5.61 -8.78 7.11
N TRP A 2 -4.30 -8.87 6.94
CA TRP A 2 -3.51 -8.00 6.08
C TRP A 2 -3.04 -8.78 4.84
N PRO A 3 -3.81 -8.80 3.74
CA PRO A 3 -3.38 -9.49 2.53
C PRO A 3 -2.26 -8.68 1.86
N VAL A 4 -1.06 -9.26 1.80
CA VAL A 4 0.05 -8.71 1.04
C VAL A 4 -0.24 -8.91 -0.45
N THR A 5 -0.29 -7.81 -1.19
CA THR A 5 -0.58 -7.79 -2.63
C THR A 5 0.67 -7.55 -3.47
N SER A 6 1.70 -6.94 -2.89
CA SER A 6 3.03 -6.87 -3.47
C SER A 6 4.12 -6.86 -2.39
N LEU A 7 5.31 -7.31 -2.76
CA LEU A 7 6.51 -7.26 -1.92
C LEU A 7 7.65 -6.69 -2.76
N THR A 8 8.25 -5.60 -2.31
CA THR A 8 9.41 -4.96 -2.95
C THR A 8 10.50 -4.70 -1.92
N ARG A 9 11.73 -4.46 -2.38
CA ARG A 9 12.86 -4.10 -1.52
C ARG A 9 13.31 -2.68 -1.83
N HIS A 10 13.36 -1.84 -0.81
CA HIS A 10 13.95 -0.52 -0.94
C HIS A 10 15.46 -0.66 -1.18
N GLU A 11 15.97 -0.12 -2.27
CA GLU A 11 17.33 -0.40 -2.72
C GLU A 11 18.38 0.17 -1.75
N ALA A 12 18.26 1.46 -1.42
CA ALA A 12 19.26 2.16 -0.61
C ALA A 12 19.33 1.66 0.84
N SER A 13 18.20 1.23 1.44
CA SER A 13 18.16 0.75 2.83
C SER A 13 18.17 -0.77 2.97
N GLY A 14 17.91 -1.48 1.88
CA GLY A 14 17.73 -2.92 1.87
C GLY A 14 16.48 -3.45 2.56
N THR A 15 15.57 -2.58 2.97
CA THR A 15 14.34 -2.91 3.71
C THR A 15 13.27 -3.47 2.78
N PHE A 16 12.66 -4.58 3.15
CA PHE A 16 11.48 -5.10 2.46
C PHE A 16 10.24 -4.28 2.79
N ILE A 17 9.37 -4.10 1.81
CA ILE A 17 8.11 -3.37 1.90
C ILE A 17 7.00 -4.29 1.43
N ALA A 18 6.13 -4.69 2.36
CA ALA A 18 4.88 -5.37 2.04
C ALA A 18 3.80 -4.31 1.78
N THR A 19 3.23 -4.30 0.59
CA THR A 19 2.09 -3.45 0.22
C THR A 19 0.81 -4.24 0.39
N MET A 20 -0.17 -3.62 1.03
CA MET A 20 -1.43 -4.26 1.40
C MET A 20 -2.59 -3.30 1.16
N ARG A 21 -3.77 -3.83 0.90
CA ARG A 21 -5.03 -3.11 1.13
C ARG A 21 -5.60 -3.50 2.48
N GLY A 22 -6.24 -2.57 3.18
CA GLY A 22 -6.88 -2.91 4.44
C GLY A 22 -7.62 -1.76 5.10
N ARG A 23 -8.02 -2.02 6.34
CA ARG A 23 -8.69 -1.06 7.22
C ARG A 23 -8.04 -1.08 8.59
N ALA A 24 -7.86 0.09 9.18
CA ALA A 24 -7.34 0.23 10.53
C ALA A 24 -7.96 1.44 11.24
N LYS A 25 -8.17 1.31 12.56
CA LYS A 25 -8.61 2.41 13.41
C LYS A 25 -7.41 3.24 13.85
N GLY A 26 -7.43 4.54 13.54
CA GLY A 26 -6.41 5.51 13.97
C GLY A 26 -6.47 5.77 15.47
N SER A 27 -5.46 6.47 15.99
CA SER A 27 -5.43 6.94 17.39
C SER A 27 -6.53 7.95 17.71
N ASP A 28 -7.04 8.64 16.70
CA ASP A 28 -8.21 9.52 16.75
C ASP A 28 -9.54 8.75 16.79
N GLY A 29 -9.49 7.41 16.79
CA GLY A 29 -10.66 6.54 16.78
C GLY A 29 -11.36 6.45 15.43
N ARG A 30 -10.86 7.09 14.38
CA ARG A 30 -11.44 7.01 13.03
C ARG A 30 -10.97 5.77 12.31
N GLU A 31 -11.89 5.05 11.67
CA GLU A 31 -11.51 4.00 10.74
C GLU A 31 -11.01 4.63 9.44
N ARG A 32 -9.87 4.13 8.97
CA ARG A 32 -9.27 4.47 7.69
C ARG A 32 -9.27 3.22 6.82
N THR A 33 -9.60 3.38 5.55
CA THR A 33 -9.48 2.33 4.53
C THR A 33 -8.48 2.77 3.47
N GLY A 34 -7.82 1.83 2.80
CA GLY A 34 -6.95 2.14 1.68
C GLY A 34 -5.72 1.25 1.60
N VAL A 35 -4.60 1.85 1.17
CA VAL A 35 -3.31 1.19 0.99
C VAL A 35 -2.43 1.41 2.20
N TYR A 36 -1.85 0.33 2.68
CA TYR A 36 -0.95 0.28 3.81
C TYR A 36 0.36 -0.38 3.44
N VAL A 37 1.44 0.00 4.12
CA VAL A 37 2.76 -0.63 4.00
C VAL A 37 3.26 -1.12 5.34
N ALA A 38 3.89 -2.29 5.35
CA ALA A 38 4.70 -2.78 6.47
C ALA A 38 6.13 -2.99 6.00
N THR A 39 7.09 -2.77 6.88
CA THR A 39 8.51 -2.89 6.56
C THR A 39 9.18 -4.02 7.34
N SER A 40 10.20 -4.63 6.74
CA SER A 40 10.98 -5.67 7.40
C SER A 40 12.44 -5.64 6.97
N PRO A 41 13.41 -5.81 7.87
CA PRO A 41 14.81 -5.99 7.49
C PRO A 41 15.12 -7.40 6.95
N ASP A 42 14.29 -8.40 7.28
CA ASP A 42 14.65 -9.82 7.13
C ASP A 42 13.50 -10.76 6.73
N LEU A 43 12.34 -10.21 6.36
CA LEU A 43 11.08 -10.92 6.05
C LEU A 43 10.45 -11.68 7.22
N VAL A 44 11.06 -11.65 8.41
CA VAL A 44 10.57 -12.33 9.62
C VAL A 44 10.01 -11.32 10.61
N HIS A 45 10.75 -10.24 10.86
CA HIS A 45 10.37 -9.19 11.80
C HIS A 45 9.74 -8.01 11.05
N TRP A 46 8.49 -7.71 11.35
CA TRP A 46 7.71 -6.71 10.62
C TRP A 46 7.32 -5.52 11.51
N ALA A 47 7.44 -4.32 10.95
CA ALA A 47 6.97 -3.06 11.53
C ALA A 47 5.80 -2.49 10.73
N GLY A 48 4.83 -1.87 11.41
CA GLY A 48 3.60 -1.35 10.82
C GLY A 48 2.38 -2.26 11.04
N PRO A 49 1.34 -2.18 10.18
CA PRO A 49 1.26 -1.38 8.96
C PRO A 49 1.03 0.12 9.19
N ALA A 50 1.57 0.95 8.30
CA ALA A 50 1.32 2.40 8.21
C ALA A 50 0.47 2.74 6.99
N LEU A 51 -0.44 3.71 7.12
CA LEU A 51 -1.29 4.17 6.02
C LEU A 51 -0.43 4.93 4.99
N LEU A 52 -0.43 4.45 3.75
CA LEU A 52 0.23 5.08 2.61
C LEU A 52 -0.74 5.98 1.83
N MET A 53 -1.97 5.51 1.61
CA MET A 53 -3.01 6.25 0.91
C MET A 53 -4.38 5.84 1.42
N GLU A 54 -5.20 6.82 1.82
CA GLU A 54 -6.61 6.59 2.14
C GLU A 54 -7.45 6.49 0.86
N ALA A 55 -8.29 5.46 0.75
CA ALA A 55 -9.19 5.23 -0.37
C ALA A 55 -10.26 4.17 0.00
N PRO A 56 -11.49 4.28 -0.54
CA PRO A 56 -12.46 3.20 -0.44
C PRO A 56 -11.91 1.92 -1.10
N LEU A 57 -12.30 0.75 -0.59
CA LEU A 57 -11.82 -0.53 -1.10
C LEU A 57 -12.94 -1.25 -1.86
N PHE A 58 -12.58 -2.10 -2.83
CA PHE A 58 -13.54 -3.05 -3.42
C PHE A 58 -14.24 -3.85 -2.32
N GLY A 59 -15.58 -3.82 -2.32
CA GLY A 59 -16.45 -4.37 -1.28
C GLY A 59 -17.03 -3.33 -0.33
N SER A 60 -16.62 -2.06 -0.41
CA SER A 60 -17.40 -0.93 0.11
C SER A 60 -18.64 -0.75 -0.77
N CYS A 61 -19.81 -0.62 -0.17
CA CYS A 61 -21.04 -0.38 -0.91
C CYS A 61 -21.19 1.11 -1.24
N ASP A 62 -21.74 1.41 -2.42
CA ASP A 62 -22.02 2.76 -2.92
C ASP A 62 -20.80 3.69 -2.89
N ALA A 63 -19.60 3.12 -3.08
CA ALA A 63 -18.35 3.86 -3.13
C ALA A 63 -17.97 4.20 -4.59
N SER A 64 -17.67 5.47 -4.83
CA SER A 64 -16.94 5.89 -6.03
C SER A 64 -15.44 5.67 -5.85
N ASP A 65 -14.71 5.45 -6.95
CA ASP A 65 -13.26 5.30 -6.96
C ASP A 65 -12.71 4.23 -5.97
N ALA A 66 -13.47 3.16 -5.74
CA ALA A 66 -13.02 2.05 -4.92
C ALA A 66 -11.77 1.41 -5.53
N ILE A 67 -10.83 0.94 -4.69
CA ILE A 67 -9.55 0.40 -5.16
C ILE A 67 -9.31 -1.06 -4.76
N SER A 68 -8.48 -1.74 -5.53
CA SER A 68 -7.93 -3.05 -5.19
C SER A 68 -6.58 -3.30 -5.87
N TYR A 69 -5.92 -4.39 -5.46
CA TYR A 69 -4.66 -4.87 -6.02
C TYR A 69 -3.52 -3.82 -5.98
N PRO A 70 -3.27 -3.16 -4.83
CA PRO A 70 -2.19 -2.19 -4.78
C PRO A 70 -0.82 -2.88 -4.90
N ALA A 71 0.05 -2.31 -5.71
CA ALA A 71 1.43 -2.75 -5.84
C ALA A 71 2.38 -1.57 -6.04
N LEU A 72 3.55 -1.62 -5.42
CA LEU A 72 4.63 -0.69 -5.71
C LEU A 72 5.44 -1.20 -6.90
N ILE A 73 5.70 -0.31 -7.85
CA ILE A 73 6.60 -0.50 -8.98
C ILE A 73 7.45 0.76 -9.13
N ASP A 74 8.71 0.62 -9.50
CA ASP A 74 9.57 1.76 -9.76
C ASP A 74 10.09 1.72 -11.20
N PRO A 75 9.63 2.63 -12.09
CA PRO A 75 10.12 2.74 -13.45
C PRO A 75 11.63 3.02 -13.55
N ASP A 76 12.21 3.61 -12.51
CA ASP A 76 13.64 3.93 -12.44
C ASP A 76 14.46 2.75 -11.87
N SER A 77 13.80 1.64 -11.48
CA SER A 77 14.49 0.43 -11.01
C SER A 77 15.33 -0.20 -12.12
N THR A 78 16.55 -0.61 -11.76
CA THR A 78 17.42 -1.40 -12.64
C THR A 78 17.17 -2.91 -12.52
N ASP A 79 16.33 -3.35 -11.58
CA ASP A 79 15.95 -4.75 -11.44
C ASP A 79 14.96 -5.17 -12.54
N ARG A 80 15.30 -6.25 -13.26
CA ARG A 80 14.52 -6.74 -14.40
C ARG A 80 13.11 -7.17 -14.05
N ASN A 81 12.85 -7.46 -12.77
CA ASN A 81 11.57 -7.92 -12.28
C ASN A 81 10.83 -6.88 -11.44
N PHE A 82 11.32 -5.62 -11.38
CA PHE A 82 10.76 -4.55 -10.55
C PHE A 82 10.60 -4.95 -9.08
N GLY A 83 11.48 -5.82 -8.58
CA GLY A 83 11.54 -6.24 -7.19
C GLY A 83 12.14 -5.19 -6.27
N THR A 84 12.78 -4.15 -6.82
CA THR A 84 13.33 -3.03 -6.05
C THR A 84 12.62 -1.71 -6.34
N VAL A 85 12.65 -0.82 -5.35
CA VAL A 85 12.12 0.54 -5.42
C VAL A 85 13.07 1.54 -4.75
N GLY A 86 13.06 2.79 -5.19
CA GLY A 86 13.68 3.92 -4.50
C GLY A 86 12.70 4.64 -3.56
N ASP A 87 12.98 5.92 -3.27
CA ASP A 87 12.18 6.76 -2.36
C ASP A 87 10.84 7.19 -2.96
N HIS A 88 10.74 7.20 -4.31
CA HIS A 88 9.59 7.75 -5.05
C HIS A 88 8.97 6.79 -6.08
N PRO A 89 8.62 5.56 -5.70
CA PRO A 89 8.02 4.61 -6.61
C PRO A 89 6.60 5.03 -7.02
N ALA A 90 6.08 4.38 -8.03
CA ALA A 90 4.67 4.42 -8.37
C ALA A 90 3.89 3.37 -7.57
N LEU A 91 2.83 3.82 -6.89
CA LEU A 91 1.76 2.97 -6.41
C LEU A 91 0.78 2.71 -7.57
N THR A 92 0.70 1.46 -7.98
CA THR A 92 -0.28 0.96 -8.95
C THR A 92 -1.46 0.33 -8.25
N PHE A 93 -2.66 0.50 -8.80
CA PHE A 93 -3.88 -0.16 -8.31
C PHE A 93 -4.97 -0.14 -9.39
N VAL A 94 -5.94 -1.03 -9.24
CA VAL A 94 -7.18 -1.00 -10.01
C VAL A 94 -8.18 -0.10 -9.29
N ARG A 95 -8.83 0.79 -10.03
CA ARG A 95 -9.89 1.68 -9.56
C ARG A 95 -11.18 1.41 -10.32
N ALA A 96 -12.31 1.43 -9.62
CA ALA A 96 -13.63 1.24 -10.20
C ALA A 96 -14.73 1.80 -9.29
N ASP A 97 -15.89 2.09 -9.86
CA ASP A 97 -17.09 2.40 -9.09
C ASP A 97 -17.81 1.13 -8.64
N THR A 98 -18.66 1.25 -7.62
CA THR A 98 -19.55 0.18 -7.17
C THR A 98 -21.02 0.53 -7.38
N ASP A 99 -21.79 -0.43 -7.89
CA ASP A 99 -23.26 -0.40 -7.91
C ASP A 99 -23.78 -1.28 -6.77
N GLY A 100 -24.33 -0.64 -5.74
CA GLY A 100 -24.50 -1.26 -4.43
C GLY A 100 -23.16 -1.77 -3.93
N CYS A 101 -23.09 -3.07 -3.59
CA CYS A 101 -21.85 -3.70 -3.13
C CYS A 101 -21.04 -4.40 -4.24
N THR A 102 -21.44 -4.23 -5.51
CA THR A 102 -20.83 -4.91 -6.66
C THR A 102 -19.89 -3.97 -7.40
N VAL A 103 -18.65 -4.42 -7.65
CA VAL A 103 -17.67 -3.65 -8.44
C VAL A 103 -18.05 -3.70 -9.92
N THR A 104 -18.11 -2.54 -10.56
CA THR A 104 -18.45 -2.40 -11.99
C THR A 104 -17.34 -2.97 -12.91
N PRO A 105 -17.66 -3.25 -14.19
CA PRO A 105 -16.67 -3.69 -15.16
C PRO A 105 -15.79 -2.56 -15.70
N ASP A 106 -16.22 -1.29 -15.56
CA ASP A 106 -15.40 -0.14 -15.94
C ASP A 106 -14.29 0.05 -14.90
N ARG A 107 -13.04 -0.07 -15.35
CA ARG A 107 -11.88 -0.18 -14.47
C ARG A 107 -10.69 0.52 -15.07
N ASP A 108 -10.05 1.34 -14.24
CA ASP A 108 -8.79 1.97 -14.57
C ASP A 108 -7.64 1.27 -13.85
N ILE A 109 -6.49 1.16 -14.53
CA ILE A 109 -5.21 0.95 -13.87
C ILE A 109 -4.58 2.32 -13.63
N VAL A 110 -4.42 2.67 -12.36
CA VAL A 110 -3.88 3.97 -11.95
C VAL A 110 -2.43 3.81 -11.51
N LEU A 111 -1.56 4.73 -11.95
CA LEU A 111 -0.23 4.95 -11.40
C LEU A 111 -0.23 6.25 -10.60
N LYS A 112 0.18 6.21 -9.34
CA LYS A 112 0.35 7.39 -8.49
C LYS A 112 1.73 7.40 -7.86
N ARG A 113 2.54 8.44 -8.09
CA ARG A 113 3.82 8.59 -7.38
C ARG A 113 3.58 8.79 -5.89
N VAL A 114 4.28 8.03 -5.06
CA VAL A 114 4.22 8.10 -3.59
C VAL A 114 5.60 8.33 -3.00
N ARG A 115 5.68 8.63 -1.71
CA ARG A 115 6.95 8.66 -0.98
C ARG A 115 7.03 7.43 -0.08
N ILE A 116 8.15 6.71 -0.13
CA ILE A 116 8.47 5.65 0.80
C ILE A 116 9.60 6.11 1.70
N ASP A 117 9.43 5.83 2.99
CA ASP A 117 10.41 6.15 4.02
C ASP A 117 10.59 4.91 4.90
N PRO A 118 11.59 4.07 4.60
CA PRO A 118 11.77 2.78 5.27
C PRO A 118 11.95 2.90 6.79
N THR A 119 12.49 4.04 7.24
CA THR A 119 12.82 4.31 8.64
C THR A 119 11.60 4.80 9.43
N SER A 120 10.72 5.58 8.80
CA SER A 120 9.53 6.15 9.47
C SER A 120 8.50 5.11 9.92
N ALA A 121 8.45 3.92 9.30
CA ALA A 121 7.57 2.83 9.71
C ALA A 121 8.04 2.14 11.02
N SER A 122 9.36 2.18 11.30
CA SER A 122 9.96 1.62 12.52
C SER A 122 9.82 2.58 13.73
N ALA A 123 9.93 3.89 13.49
CA ALA A 123 10.00 4.91 14.54
C ALA A 123 8.72 5.10 15.38
N ARG A 124 7.52 4.72 14.87
CA ARG A 124 6.24 4.89 15.60
C ARG A 124 6.07 3.97 16.82
N ARG A 125 7.06 3.13 17.16
CA ARG A 125 6.99 2.17 18.27
C ARG A 125 7.76 2.60 19.54
N SER A 126 8.51 3.70 19.52
CA SER A 126 9.36 4.10 20.66
C SER A 126 8.66 4.97 21.72
N SER A 127 7.34 5.15 21.67
CA SER A 127 6.59 6.02 22.59
C SER A 127 5.46 5.32 23.34
N ARG A 128 5.67 4.08 23.77
CA ARG A 128 4.78 3.39 24.72
C ARG A 128 5.59 2.65 25.78
#